data_AF-A0A940SLJ9-F1
#
_entry.id   AF-A0A940SLJ9-F1
#
_cell.length_a   1.000
_cell.length_b   1.000
_cell.length_c   1.000
_cell.angle_alpha   90.00
_cell.angle_beta   90.00
_cell.angle_gamma   90.00
#
_symmetry.space_group_name_H-M   'P 1'
#
loop_
_entity.id
_entity.type
_entity.pdbx_description
1 polymer ?
#
loop_
_entity_poly.entity_id
_entity_poly.type
_entity_poly.pdbx_seq_one_letter_code
_entity_poly.pdbx_strand_id
1 'polypeptide(L)'
;EQVQECHAKGQPVLVGTVSVEKSEQLSAMLKRRGIPHQVLNAKYHEKEATIVAQAGKLGAVTIATNMAGRGTDIMLGGNAEFMAKAQMEAEGFEEEMIEEATGFGETDDQNILAARERFSQLNNKYKQEIAGESEAVKEAGGLFIIGTERHESRRIDNQLRGRAGRQGDPGESRFYIALEDDLMRLFGGERLQNMMDSLGVDEDMPIETKMLSGQIESAQRRLEGRNFEMRKNVLQFDDVMNKQREIIYGQREQVLRGDDVAESVKNMVRTSIEGKVAEYMAGDEDHTAWDVAGLRRYYLNWLTTHDDFRYNETQLAALTREEVTDLLQQRAEALYEKREAEFGEEIMRELERVVLMRSVDLHWMDHIDEMHELKRGIYLRSYAQHDPVVEYRHEGFAMFDEMINQIREDTARAILTVQIRKNEGQPQREQVAKPDEYNGGDGSLAKKPMRAGQKVGRNDPCPCGSGLKYKKCCGR
;
A
#
# COMPACT_ATOMS: atom_id res chain seq x y z
N GLU A 1 -28.82 12.09 -27.61
CA GLU A 1 -29.19 13.22 -28.50
C GLU A 1 -28.24 14.40 -28.34
N GLN A 2 -28.04 14.92 -27.12
CA GLN A 2 -27.08 16.00 -26.85
C GLN A 2 -25.70 15.82 -27.51
N VAL A 3 -25.10 14.62 -27.43
CA VAL A 3 -23.81 14.32 -28.09
C VAL A 3 -23.89 14.55 -29.60
N GLN A 4 -24.99 14.15 -30.24
CA GLN A 4 -25.20 14.31 -31.68
C GLN A 4 -25.38 15.78 -32.06
N GLU A 5 -26.10 16.57 -31.26
CA GLU A 5 -26.27 18.00 -31.48
C GLU A 5 -24.96 18.77 -31.36
N CYS A 6 -24.17 18.50 -30.32
CA CYS A 6 -22.84 19.10 -30.13
C CYS A 6 -21.89 18.68 -31.27
N HIS A 7 -21.87 17.39 -31.61
CA HIS A 7 -21.03 16.88 -32.69
C HIS A 7 -21.39 17.49 -34.06
N ALA A 8 -22.68 17.65 -34.36
CA ALA A 8 -23.15 18.29 -35.59
C ALA A 8 -22.74 19.77 -35.70
N LYS A 9 -22.59 20.46 -34.56
CA LYS A 9 -22.07 21.84 -34.48
C LYS A 9 -20.54 21.91 -34.52
N GLY A 10 -19.84 20.78 -34.47
CA GLY A 10 -18.38 20.71 -34.34
C GLY A 10 -17.87 20.94 -32.91
N GLN A 11 -18.75 20.99 -31.91
CA GLN A 11 -18.37 21.18 -30.52
C GLN A 11 -17.77 19.88 -29.93
N PRO A 12 -16.57 19.89 -29.33
CA PRO A 12 -16.00 18.72 -28.68
C PRO A 12 -16.79 18.32 -27.44
N VAL A 13 -16.95 17.01 -27.25
CA VAL A 13 -17.75 16.43 -26.15
C VAL A 13 -16.94 15.42 -25.36
N LEU A 14 -16.89 15.60 -24.03
CA LEU A 14 -16.41 14.60 -23.09
C LEU A 14 -17.59 14.05 -22.29
N VAL A 15 -17.85 12.75 -22.42
CA VAL A 15 -18.90 12.04 -21.68
C VAL A 15 -18.28 11.22 -20.55
N GLY A 16 -18.57 11.60 -19.30
CA GLY A 16 -18.17 10.87 -18.11
C GLY A 16 -19.23 9.86 -17.67
N THR A 17 -18.84 8.60 -17.52
CA THR A 17 -19.67 7.51 -16.97
C THR A 17 -19.10 7.00 -15.65
N VAL A 18 -19.85 6.22 -14.88
CA VAL A 18 -19.36 5.64 -13.60
C VAL A 18 -18.84 4.20 -13.74
N SER A 19 -19.13 3.53 -14.85
CA SER A 19 -18.73 2.12 -15.07
C SER A 19 -18.35 1.83 -16.52
N VAL A 20 -17.49 0.83 -16.70
CA VAL A 20 -17.03 0.39 -18.03
C VAL A 20 -18.22 -0.11 -18.86
N GLU A 21 -19.16 -0.82 -18.22
CA GLU A 21 -20.36 -1.32 -18.89
C GLU A 21 -21.17 -0.20 -19.52
N LYS A 22 -21.42 0.89 -18.79
CA LYS A 22 -22.17 2.04 -19.32
C LYS A 22 -21.40 2.77 -20.43
N SER A 23 -20.07 2.84 -20.33
CA SER A 23 -19.24 3.36 -21.43
C SER A 23 -19.36 2.54 -22.71
N GLU A 24 -19.34 1.21 -22.62
CA GLU A 24 -19.48 0.32 -23.78
C GLU A 24 -20.90 0.37 -24.37
N GLN A 25 -21.93 0.43 -23.52
CA GLN A 25 -23.32 0.62 -23.96
C GLN A 25 -23.48 1.93 -24.74
N LEU A 26 -22.95 3.04 -24.20
CA LEU A 26 -22.98 4.33 -24.87
C LEU A 26 -22.16 4.33 -26.18
N SER A 27 -20.99 3.69 -26.17
CA SER A 27 -20.18 3.50 -27.38
C SER A 27 -20.98 2.78 -28.47
N ALA A 28 -21.67 1.69 -28.14
CA ALA A 28 -22.51 0.97 -29.09
C ALA A 28 -23.65 1.85 -29.65
N MET A 29 -24.25 2.70 -28.82
CA MET A 29 -25.29 3.64 -29.23
C MET A 29 -24.78 4.74 -30.16
N LEU A 30 -23.55 5.23 -29.95
CA LEU A 30 -22.90 6.21 -30.82
C LEU A 30 -22.43 5.59 -32.14
N LYS A 31 -21.90 4.35 -32.12
CA LYS A 31 -21.54 3.59 -33.33
C LYS A 31 -22.73 3.42 -34.26
N ARG A 32 -23.90 3.07 -33.72
CA ARG A 32 -25.16 2.94 -34.50
C ARG A 32 -25.59 4.24 -35.17
N ARG A 33 -25.19 5.39 -34.62
CA ARG A 33 -25.47 6.73 -35.17
C ARG A 33 -24.35 7.27 -36.06
N GLY A 34 -23.28 6.49 -36.28
CA GLY A 34 -22.16 6.88 -37.14
C GLY A 34 -21.25 7.97 -36.56
N ILE A 35 -21.29 8.20 -35.24
CA ILE A 35 -20.48 9.24 -34.58
C ILE A 35 -19.13 8.63 -34.19
N PRO A 36 -17.99 9.12 -34.75
CA PRO A 36 -16.67 8.67 -34.35
C PRO A 36 -16.39 9.12 -32.92
N HIS A 37 -15.92 8.19 -32.07
CA HIS A 37 -15.62 8.48 -30.67
C HIS A 37 -14.51 7.57 -30.15
N GLN A 38 -13.90 8.01 -29.06
CA GLN A 38 -12.90 7.25 -28.31
C GLN A 38 -13.45 6.85 -26.94
N VAL A 39 -13.03 5.69 -26.41
CA VAL A 39 -13.46 5.19 -25.10
C VAL A 39 -12.23 4.98 -24.21
N LEU A 40 -12.29 5.51 -22.99
CA LEU A 40 -11.22 5.46 -22.00
C LEU A 40 -11.72 4.73 -20.76
N ASN A 41 -11.06 3.64 -20.40
CA ASN A 41 -11.52 2.72 -19.36
C ASN A 41 -10.54 2.63 -18.17
N ALA A 42 -9.63 3.60 -18.02
CA ALA A 42 -8.61 3.65 -16.97
C ALA A 42 -7.69 2.42 -16.95
N LYS A 43 -7.42 1.82 -18.12
CA LYS A 43 -6.59 0.61 -18.25
C LYS A 43 -5.18 0.91 -18.76
N TYR A 44 -5.02 1.89 -19.65
CA TYR A 44 -3.73 2.21 -20.27
C TYR A 44 -3.45 3.71 -20.16
N HIS A 45 -2.84 4.13 -19.05
CA HIS A 45 -2.71 5.56 -18.70
C HIS A 45 -2.03 6.41 -19.78
N GLU A 46 -0.91 5.96 -20.36
CA GLU A 46 -0.18 6.70 -21.41
C GLU A 46 -1.00 6.87 -22.69
N LYS A 47 -1.58 5.78 -23.20
CA LYS A 47 -2.43 5.82 -24.40
C LYS A 47 -3.66 6.68 -24.18
N GLU A 48 -4.27 6.59 -23.00
CA GLU A 48 -5.42 7.41 -22.62
C GLU A 48 -5.04 8.88 -22.52
N ALA A 49 -3.86 9.22 -21.99
CA ALA A 49 -3.35 10.59 -21.94
C ALA A 49 -3.25 11.17 -23.35
N THR A 50 -2.66 10.44 -24.31
CA THR A 50 -2.56 10.88 -25.70
C THR A 50 -3.93 11.13 -26.33
N ILE A 51 -4.92 10.28 -26.04
CA ILE A 51 -6.29 10.47 -26.54
C ILE A 51 -6.93 11.71 -25.88
N VAL A 52 -6.82 11.87 -24.56
CA VAL A 52 -7.39 13.01 -23.83
C VAL A 52 -6.77 14.33 -24.26
N ALA A 53 -5.47 14.35 -24.53
CA ALA A 53 -4.78 15.54 -25.04
C ALA A 53 -5.35 16.02 -26.39
N GLN A 54 -6.02 15.14 -27.14
CA GLN A 54 -6.65 15.43 -28.43
C GLN A 54 -8.18 15.57 -28.34
N ALA A 55 -8.77 15.39 -27.15
CA ALA A 55 -10.22 15.42 -26.96
C ALA A 55 -10.87 16.81 -27.17
N GLY A 56 -10.06 17.87 -27.20
CA GLY A 56 -10.53 19.24 -27.43
C GLY A 56 -10.59 19.67 -28.90
N LYS A 57 -10.32 18.76 -29.84
CA LYS A 57 -10.39 19.02 -31.29
C LYS A 57 -11.82 19.19 -31.80
N LEU A 58 -11.98 19.86 -32.94
CA LEU A 58 -13.30 20.12 -33.52
C LEU A 58 -14.04 18.81 -33.80
N GLY A 59 -15.25 18.68 -33.26
CA GLY A 59 -16.12 17.52 -33.39
C GLY A 59 -15.64 16.26 -32.65
N ALA A 60 -14.58 16.33 -31.84
CA ALA A 60 -14.10 15.16 -31.10
C ALA A 60 -15.11 14.69 -30.05
N VAL A 61 -15.36 13.39 -29.97
CA VAL A 61 -16.20 12.78 -28.94
C VAL A 61 -15.39 11.77 -28.16
N THR A 62 -15.32 11.95 -26.84
CA THR A 62 -14.57 11.07 -25.94
C THR A 62 -15.46 10.60 -24.80
N ILE A 63 -15.48 9.29 -24.55
CA ILE A 63 -16.16 8.68 -23.41
C ILE A 63 -15.08 8.31 -22.38
N ALA A 64 -15.22 8.79 -21.16
CA ALA A 64 -14.30 8.53 -20.07
C ALA A 64 -15.03 7.84 -18.91
N THR A 65 -14.61 6.62 -18.59
CA THR A 65 -15.09 5.89 -17.43
C THR A 65 -14.46 6.47 -16.16
N ASN A 66 -15.28 6.84 -15.18
CA ASN A 66 -14.90 7.49 -13.93
C ASN A 66 -14.00 8.72 -14.17
N MET A 67 -12.72 8.61 -13.76
CA MET A 67 -11.71 9.65 -13.92
C MET A 67 -10.62 9.22 -14.91
N ALA A 68 -10.95 8.42 -15.93
CA ALA A 68 -10.00 8.08 -16.99
C ALA A 68 -9.40 9.36 -17.62
N GLY A 69 -8.10 9.31 -17.94
CA GLY A 69 -7.34 10.48 -18.38
C GLY A 69 -7.22 11.61 -17.34
N ARG A 70 -7.19 11.28 -16.05
CA ARG A 70 -6.79 12.21 -14.98
C ARG A 70 -5.32 12.59 -15.13
N GLY A 71 -5.03 13.87 -14.93
CA GLY A 71 -3.68 14.43 -15.01
C GLY A 71 -3.32 15.03 -16.37
N THR A 72 -4.07 14.72 -17.43
CA THR A 72 -3.85 15.31 -18.76
C THR A 72 -4.82 16.45 -19.03
N ASP A 73 -4.28 17.55 -19.55
CA ASP A 73 -5.08 18.72 -19.88
C ASP A 73 -5.71 18.65 -21.27
N ILE A 74 -7.02 18.92 -21.33
CA ILE A 74 -7.78 19.05 -22.57
C ILE A 74 -7.73 20.51 -23.00
N MET A 75 -6.93 20.82 -24.02
CA MET A 75 -6.85 22.15 -24.63
C MET A 75 -7.74 22.21 -25.88
N LEU A 76 -8.44 23.33 -26.08
CA LEU A 76 -9.30 23.54 -27.25
C LEU A 76 -8.48 23.62 -28.54
N GLY A 77 -8.86 22.83 -29.54
CA GLY A 77 -8.10 22.61 -30.78
C GLY A 77 -7.04 21.50 -30.68
N GLY A 78 -6.80 20.95 -29.49
CA GLY A 78 -5.82 19.89 -29.25
C GLY A 78 -4.53 20.38 -28.58
N ASN A 79 -3.69 19.43 -28.18
CA ASN A 79 -2.47 19.72 -27.41
C ASN A 79 -1.21 19.62 -28.30
N ALA A 80 -0.59 20.78 -28.56
CA ALA A 80 0.61 20.90 -29.39
C ALA A 80 1.83 20.16 -28.83
N GLU A 81 1.98 20.10 -27.50
CA GLU A 81 3.09 19.36 -26.87
C GLU A 81 2.96 17.86 -27.11
N PHE A 82 1.77 17.29 -26.93
CA PHE A 82 1.55 15.87 -27.22
C PHE A 82 1.72 15.54 -28.71
N MET A 83 1.35 16.44 -29.61
CA MET A 83 1.62 16.26 -31.04
C MET A 83 3.12 16.31 -31.36
N ALA A 84 3.86 17.23 -30.74
CA ALA A 84 5.29 17.32 -30.90
C ALA A 84 6.00 16.06 -30.38
N LYS A 85 5.61 15.55 -29.21
CA LYS A 85 6.13 14.28 -28.66
C LYS A 85 5.85 13.10 -29.58
N ALA A 86 4.61 12.93 -30.04
CA ALA A 86 4.24 11.86 -30.96
C ALA A 86 4.99 11.94 -32.31
N GLN A 87 5.27 13.16 -32.79
CA GLN A 87 6.07 13.37 -33.99
C GLN A 87 7.55 13.03 -33.77
N MET A 88 8.11 13.32 -32.59
CA MET A 88 9.47 12.90 -32.21
C MET A 88 9.59 11.38 -32.08
N GLU A 89 8.59 10.71 -31.48
CA GLU A 89 8.54 9.25 -31.45
C GLU A 89 8.53 8.66 -32.87
N ALA A 90 7.74 9.25 -33.78
CA ALA A 90 7.70 8.84 -35.18
C ALA A 90 9.00 9.13 -35.94
N GLU A 91 9.76 10.15 -35.54
CA GLU A 91 11.11 10.46 -36.03
C GLU A 91 12.19 9.53 -35.45
N GLY A 92 11.83 8.64 -34.52
CA GLY A 92 12.70 7.61 -33.95
C GLY A 92 13.48 8.05 -32.71
N PHE A 93 13.08 9.16 -32.07
CA PHE A 93 13.65 9.55 -30.78
C PHE A 93 13.23 8.55 -29.68
N GLU A 94 14.17 8.18 -28.81
CA GLU A 94 13.87 7.32 -27.67
C GLU A 94 13.08 8.09 -26.59
N GLU A 95 12.24 7.37 -25.85
CA GLU A 95 11.30 7.95 -24.86
C GLU A 95 12.03 8.79 -23.81
N GLU A 96 13.13 8.28 -23.25
CA GLU A 96 13.98 8.99 -22.27
C GLU A 96 14.48 10.34 -22.83
N MET A 97 14.82 10.38 -24.12
CA MET A 97 15.27 11.60 -24.78
C MET A 97 14.14 12.61 -24.97
N ILE A 98 12.91 12.15 -25.20
CA ILE A 98 11.72 13.01 -25.33
C ILE A 98 11.35 13.59 -23.95
N GLU A 99 11.45 12.80 -22.89
CA GLU A 99 11.25 13.27 -21.52
C GLU A 99 12.26 14.35 -21.15
N GLU A 100 13.55 14.10 -21.37
CA GLU A 100 14.63 15.07 -21.14
C GLU A 100 14.52 16.32 -22.04
N ALA A 101 13.97 16.16 -23.24
CA ALA A 101 13.70 17.27 -24.16
C ALA A 101 12.51 18.15 -23.74
N THR A 102 11.61 17.63 -22.91
CA THR A 102 10.45 18.38 -22.39
C THR A 102 10.63 18.86 -20.95
N GLY A 103 11.64 18.35 -20.24
CA GLY A 103 12.06 18.82 -18.93
C GLY A 103 12.78 20.18 -18.96
N PHE A 104 12.82 20.83 -17.79
CA PHE A 104 13.51 22.11 -17.57
C PHE A 104 14.90 21.94 -16.93
N GLY A 105 15.41 20.70 -16.82
CA GLY A 105 16.70 20.42 -16.17
C GLY A 105 17.88 21.01 -16.95
N GLU A 106 18.86 21.59 -16.25
CA GLU A 106 20.11 22.01 -16.88
C GLU A 106 20.90 20.78 -17.32
N THR A 107 21.39 20.79 -18.57
CA THR A 107 22.22 19.71 -19.13
C THR A 107 23.17 20.28 -20.16
N ASP A 108 24.37 19.72 -20.21
CA ASP A 108 25.40 20.02 -21.21
C ASP A 108 25.40 19.00 -22.37
N ASP A 109 24.53 17.98 -22.32
CA ASP A 109 24.45 16.96 -23.36
C ASP A 109 23.90 17.57 -24.67
N GLN A 110 24.74 17.58 -25.71
CA GLN A 110 24.40 18.13 -27.03
C GLN A 110 23.22 17.42 -27.69
N ASN A 111 23.02 16.12 -27.43
CA ASN A 111 21.90 15.36 -27.99
C ASN A 111 20.58 15.81 -27.36
N ILE A 112 20.56 16.00 -26.03
CA ILE A 112 19.37 16.50 -25.32
C ILE A 112 19.07 17.94 -25.76
N LEU A 113 20.08 18.79 -25.90
CA LEU A 113 19.90 20.16 -26.39
C LEU A 113 19.34 20.20 -27.83
N ALA A 114 19.82 19.34 -28.72
CA ALA A 114 19.29 19.21 -30.07
C ALA A 114 17.83 18.68 -30.07
N ALA A 115 17.53 17.70 -29.22
CA ALA A 115 16.16 17.19 -29.04
C ALA A 115 15.22 18.28 -28.48
N ARG A 116 15.68 19.13 -27.55
CA ARG A 116 14.94 20.28 -27.03
C ARG A 116 14.65 21.31 -28.11
N GLU A 117 15.63 21.62 -28.95
CA GLU A 117 15.43 22.53 -30.07
C GLU A 117 14.41 21.96 -31.06
N ARG A 118 14.53 20.67 -31.38
CA ARG A 118 13.58 19.97 -32.26
C ARG A 118 12.16 19.98 -31.68
N PHE A 119 12.01 19.67 -30.40
CA PHE A 119 10.73 19.73 -29.68
C PHE A 119 10.13 21.14 -29.74
N SER A 120 10.93 22.18 -29.47
CA SER A 120 10.49 23.58 -29.51
C SER A 120 10.00 23.99 -30.91
N GLN A 121 10.72 23.59 -31.96
CA GLN A 121 10.30 23.82 -33.35
C GLN A 121 8.96 23.14 -33.67
N LEU A 122 8.82 21.86 -33.32
CA LEU A 122 7.59 21.10 -33.55
C LEU A 122 6.41 21.66 -32.75
N ASN A 123 6.63 21.99 -31.47
CA ASN A 123 5.60 22.57 -30.61
C ASN A 123 5.11 23.91 -31.15
N ASN A 124 6.01 24.79 -31.61
CA ASN A 124 5.63 26.06 -32.23
C ASN A 124 4.87 25.87 -33.55
N LYS A 125 5.29 24.91 -34.38
CA LYS A 125 4.58 24.53 -35.60
C LYS A 125 3.15 24.10 -35.29
N TYR A 126 2.96 23.14 -34.39
CA TYR A 126 1.63 22.64 -34.05
C TYR A 126 0.78 23.69 -33.32
N LYS A 127 1.36 24.57 -32.51
CA LYS A 127 0.63 25.72 -31.94
C LYS A 127 0.03 26.62 -33.02
N GLN A 128 0.77 26.89 -34.09
CA GLN A 128 0.27 27.69 -35.21
C GLN A 128 -0.81 26.96 -36.01
N GLU A 129 -0.64 25.65 -36.25
CA GLU A 129 -1.64 24.83 -36.96
C GLU A 129 -2.96 24.74 -36.17
N ILE A 130 -2.88 24.58 -34.84
CA ILE A 130 -4.04 24.42 -33.96
C ILE A 130 -4.75 25.76 -33.70
N ALA A 131 -4.07 26.91 -33.81
CA ALA A 131 -4.64 28.21 -33.46
C ALA A 131 -5.99 28.48 -34.15
N GLY A 132 -6.10 28.17 -35.45
CA GLY A 132 -7.37 28.32 -36.18
C GLY A 132 -8.46 27.35 -35.70
N GLU A 133 -8.09 26.10 -35.41
CA GLU A 133 -9.03 25.10 -34.88
C GLU A 133 -9.49 25.44 -33.45
N SER A 134 -8.59 25.98 -32.63
CA SER A 134 -8.88 26.44 -31.28
C SER A 134 -9.95 27.52 -31.27
N GLU A 135 -9.84 28.53 -32.14
CA GLU A 135 -10.85 29.58 -32.27
C GLU A 135 -12.18 29.01 -32.80
N ALA A 136 -12.16 28.11 -33.78
CA ALA A 136 -13.39 27.45 -34.26
C ALA A 136 -14.10 26.64 -33.15
N VAL A 137 -13.34 25.97 -32.29
CA VAL A 137 -13.88 25.25 -31.13
C VAL A 137 -14.47 26.23 -30.10
N LYS A 138 -13.84 27.37 -29.86
CA LYS A 138 -14.38 28.41 -28.97
C LYS A 138 -15.68 28.99 -29.52
N GLU A 139 -15.75 29.28 -30.81
CA GLU A 139 -16.97 29.73 -31.50
C GLU A 139 -18.09 28.69 -31.45
N ALA A 140 -17.74 27.40 -31.49
CA ALA A 140 -18.68 26.28 -31.32
C ALA A 140 -19.17 26.10 -29.86
N GLY A 141 -18.71 26.91 -28.91
CA GLY A 141 -19.11 26.88 -27.49
C GLY A 141 -18.11 26.22 -26.55
N GLY A 142 -16.90 25.87 -27.04
CA GLY A 142 -15.85 25.22 -26.26
C GLY A 142 -16.17 23.78 -25.87
N LEU A 143 -15.41 23.22 -24.92
CA LEU A 143 -15.59 21.83 -24.50
C LEU A 143 -16.93 21.63 -23.77
N PHE A 144 -17.74 20.69 -24.23
CA PHE A 144 -18.99 20.29 -23.59
C PHE A 144 -18.79 19.03 -22.73
N ILE A 145 -19.09 19.12 -21.44
CA ILE A 145 -19.01 17.99 -20.50
C ILE A 145 -20.39 17.40 -20.26
N ILE A 146 -20.53 16.10 -20.49
CA ILE A 146 -21.74 15.34 -20.13
C ILE A 146 -21.38 14.39 -19.00
N GLY A 147 -22.00 14.55 -17.83
CA GLY A 147 -22.05 13.48 -16.83
C GLY A 147 -23.28 12.62 -17.10
N THR A 148 -23.11 11.31 -17.27
CA THR A 148 -24.27 10.41 -17.44
C THR A 148 -24.99 10.13 -16.14
N GLU A 149 -24.31 10.32 -15.00
CA GLU A 149 -24.79 10.07 -13.64
C GLU A 149 -24.05 10.96 -12.63
N ARG A 150 -24.50 10.90 -11.38
CA ARG A 150 -23.77 11.45 -10.22
C ARG A 150 -22.77 10.45 -9.67
N HIS A 151 -21.55 10.91 -9.41
CA HIS A 151 -20.56 10.12 -8.67
C HIS A 151 -20.87 10.10 -7.17
N GLU A 152 -20.14 9.25 -6.44
CA GLU A 152 -20.28 9.09 -4.99
C GLU A 152 -20.01 10.37 -4.19
N SER A 153 -19.31 11.34 -4.79
CA SER A 153 -19.04 12.63 -4.17
C SER A 153 -19.14 13.78 -5.16
N ARG A 154 -19.60 14.93 -4.66
CA ARG A 154 -19.72 16.16 -5.43
C ARG A 154 -18.37 16.66 -5.94
N ARG A 155 -17.30 16.34 -5.21
CA ARG A 155 -15.93 16.64 -5.62
C ARG A 155 -15.58 15.99 -6.96
N ILE A 156 -15.94 14.72 -7.18
CA ILE A 156 -15.62 14.01 -8.42
C ILE A 156 -16.46 14.58 -9.58
N ASP A 157 -17.74 14.86 -9.34
CA ASP A 157 -18.58 15.55 -10.33
C ASP A 157 -17.99 16.91 -10.74
N ASN A 158 -17.50 17.70 -9.78
CA ASN A 158 -16.87 18.99 -10.05
C ASN A 158 -15.54 18.84 -10.78
N GLN A 159 -14.79 17.76 -10.55
CA GLN A 159 -13.58 17.46 -11.31
C GLN A 159 -13.88 17.16 -12.77
N LEU A 160 -14.98 16.44 -13.05
CA LEU A 160 -15.46 16.22 -14.41
C LEU A 160 -15.88 17.55 -15.06
N ARG A 161 -16.66 18.40 -14.36
CA ARG A 161 -17.03 19.75 -14.84
C ARG A 161 -15.81 20.61 -15.17
N GLY A 162 -14.83 20.62 -14.26
CA GLY A 162 -13.61 21.45 -14.36
C GLY A 162 -12.65 21.01 -15.48
N ARG A 163 -13.00 19.99 -16.27
CA ARG A 163 -12.31 19.68 -17.52
C ARG A 163 -12.61 20.71 -18.62
N ALA A 164 -13.78 21.34 -18.60
CA ALA A 164 -14.14 22.46 -19.47
C ALA A 164 -13.88 23.81 -18.81
N GLY A 165 -13.86 24.87 -19.61
CA GLY A 165 -13.75 26.25 -19.14
C GLY A 165 -12.38 26.62 -18.54
N ARG A 166 -11.31 25.99 -19.02
CA ARG A 166 -9.95 26.20 -18.50
C ARG A 166 -9.36 27.49 -19.03
N GLN A 167 -8.58 28.19 -18.21
CA GLN A 167 -7.93 29.47 -18.58
C GLN A 167 -8.91 30.54 -19.12
N GLY A 168 -10.18 30.48 -18.73
CA GLY A 168 -11.21 31.40 -19.22
C GLY A 168 -11.84 31.03 -20.57
N ASP A 169 -11.50 29.86 -21.12
CA ASP A 169 -12.14 29.33 -22.33
C ASP A 169 -13.66 29.17 -22.13
N PRO A 170 -14.47 29.27 -23.21
CA PRO A 170 -15.87 28.89 -23.17
C PRO A 170 -16.00 27.38 -22.89
N GLY A 171 -17.12 26.98 -22.30
CA GLY A 171 -17.42 25.59 -22.05
C GLY A 171 -18.73 25.43 -21.32
N GLU A 172 -19.35 24.27 -21.49
CA GLU A 172 -20.62 23.93 -20.86
C GLU A 172 -20.51 22.59 -20.16
N SER A 173 -21.30 22.40 -19.11
CA SER A 173 -21.41 21.10 -18.46
C SER A 173 -22.86 20.79 -18.09
N ARG A 174 -23.28 19.56 -18.34
CA ARG A 174 -24.62 19.07 -18.01
C ARG A 174 -24.54 17.65 -17.47
N PHE A 175 -25.29 17.39 -16.41
CA PHE A 175 -25.43 16.05 -15.85
C PHE A 175 -26.83 15.56 -16.18
N TYR A 176 -26.89 14.35 -16.74
CA TYR A 176 -28.12 13.57 -16.88
C TYR A 176 -28.18 12.64 -15.67
N ILE A 177 -29.37 12.47 -15.11
CA ILE A 177 -29.59 11.65 -13.94
C ILE A 177 -30.92 10.94 -14.17
N ALA A 178 -30.90 9.62 -14.04
CA ALA A 178 -32.10 8.80 -14.02
C ALA A 178 -32.37 8.33 -12.59
N LEU A 179 -33.63 8.00 -12.31
CA LEU A 179 -34.03 7.46 -11.01
C LEU A 179 -33.55 6.03 -10.78
N GLU A 180 -33.24 5.32 -11.86
CA GLU A 180 -32.72 3.95 -11.84
C GLU A 180 -31.20 3.92 -11.63
N ASP A 181 -30.53 5.08 -11.61
CA ASP A 181 -29.08 5.18 -11.37
C ASP A 181 -28.69 4.64 -10.00
N ASP A 182 -27.45 4.16 -9.87
CA ASP A 182 -27.00 3.49 -8.65
C ASP A 182 -27.11 4.35 -7.39
N LEU A 183 -26.83 5.65 -7.49
CA LEU A 183 -27.00 6.59 -6.38
C LEU A 183 -28.46 6.63 -5.90
N MET A 184 -29.41 6.65 -6.85
CA MET A 184 -30.83 6.75 -6.56
C MET A 184 -31.41 5.40 -6.11
N ARG A 185 -30.92 4.30 -6.67
CA ARG A 185 -31.27 2.95 -6.21
C ARG A 185 -30.82 2.69 -4.77
N LEU A 186 -29.63 3.15 -4.39
CA LEU A 186 -29.07 2.94 -3.05
C LEU A 186 -29.68 3.88 -1.99
N PHE A 187 -30.10 5.09 -2.36
CA PHE A 187 -30.47 6.14 -1.38
C PHE A 187 -31.80 6.86 -1.65
N GLY A 188 -32.40 6.71 -2.83
CA GLY A 188 -33.69 7.31 -3.20
C GLY A 188 -34.87 6.63 -2.53
N GLY A 189 -34.75 5.33 -2.22
CA GLY A 189 -35.75 4.55 -1.48
C GLY A 189 -37.11 4.38 -2.20
N GLU A 190 -37.99 3.56 -1.64
CA GLU A 190 -39.34 3.29 -2.19
C GLU A 190 -40.19 4.56 -2.35
N ARG A 191 -39.95 5.56 -1.51
CA ARG A 191 -40.74 6.79 -1.48
C ARG A 191 -40.58 7.64 -2.75
N LEU A 192 -39.41 7.57 -3.39
CA LEU A 192 -39.15 8.30 -4.62
C LEU A 192 -39.79 7.61 -5.83
N GLN A 193 -39.73 6.27 -5.85
CA GLN A 193 -40.35 5.45 -6.89
C GLN A 193 -41.88 5.63 -6.89
N ASN A 194 -42.52 5.48 -5.72
CA ASN A 194 -43.96 5.65 -5.55
C ASN A 194 -44.45 7.05 -5.94
N MET A 195 -43.61 8.08 -5.74
CA MET A 195 -43.95 9.44 -6.10
C MET A 195 -43.94 9.64 -7.62
N MET A 196 -43.05 8.98 -8.34
CA MET A 196 -42.98 9.04 -9.80
C MET A 196 -44.13 8.30 -10.46
N ASP A 197 -44.45 7.11 -9.96
CA ASP A 197 -45.63 6.33 -10.38
C ASP A 197 -46.91 7.16 -10.21
N SER A 198 -46.98 8.01 -9.17
CA SER A 198 -48.12 8.90 -8.92
C SER A 198 -48.13 10.18 -9.75
N LEU A 199 -46.97 10.66 -10.21
CA LEU A 199 -46.83 11.91 -10.96
C LEU A 199 -47.18 11.76 -12.44
N GLY A 200 -47.17 10.53 -12.98
CA GLY A 200 -47.58 10.24 -14.35
C GLY A 200 -46.83 11.05 -15.41
N VAL A 201 -45.54 11.31 -15.16
CA VAL A 201 -44.68 12.06 -16.09
C VAL A 201 -44.29 11.15 -17.25
N ASP A 202 -44.37 11.66 -18.48
CA ASP A 202 -43.87 10.94 -19.66
C ASP A 202 -42.37 10.64 -19.54
N GLU A 203 -41.94 9.45 -19.98
CA GLU A 203 -40.57 8.93 -19.80
C GLU A 203 -39.47 9.87 -20.35
N ASP A 204 -39.78 10.66 -21.37
CA ASP A 204 -38.84 11.55 -22.06
C ASP A 204 -38.85 13.00 -21.55
N MET A 205 -39.72 13.35 -20.58
CA MET A 205 -39.85 14.73 -20.12
C MET A 205 -38.85 15.06 -19.00
N PRO A 206 -37.98 16.09 -19.15
CA PRO A 206 -37.09 16.51 -18.07
C PRO A 206 -37.86 16.94 -16.82
N ILE A 207 -37.49 16.37 -15.69
CA ILE A 207 -38.19 16.62 -14.42
C ILE A 207 -37.48 17.72 -13.65
N GLU A 208 -38.00 18.94 -13.75
CA GLU A 208 -37.45 20.10 -13.04
C GLU A 208 -38.23 20.40 -11.77
N THR A 209 -37.98 19.65 -10.70
CA THR A 209 -38.53 19.96 -9.37
C THR A 209 -37.42 20.20 -8.35
N LYS A 210 -37.50 21.33 -7.64
CA LYS A 210 -36.53 21.67 -6.57
C LYS A 210 -36.43 20.58 -5.50
N MET A 211 -37.52 19.84 -5.27
CA MET A 211 -37.58 18.77 -4.28
C MET A 211 -36.68 17.58 -4.66
N LEU A 212 -36.70 17.14 -5.93
CA LEU A 212 -35.86 16.05 -6.41
C LEU A 212 -34.37 16.41 -6.35
N SER A 213 -34.02 17.64 -6.76
CA SER A 213 -32.65 18.14 -6.67
C SER A 213 -32.10 18.08 -5.24
N GLY A 214 -32.92 18.46 -4.24
CA GLY A 214 -32.54 18.38 -2.83
C GLY A 214 -32.36 16.95 -2.32
N GLN A 215 -33.15 15.99 -2.81
CA GLN A 215 -33.01 14.58 -2.47
C GLN A 215 -31.74 13.96 -3.07
N ILE A 216 -31.42 14.27 -4.33
CA ILE A 216 -30.18 13.82 -4.99
C ILE A 216 -28.97 14.35 -4.22
N GLU A 217 -28.97 15.63 -3.83
CA GLU A 217 -27.89 16.21 -3.03
C GLU A 217 -27.79 15.54 -1.64
N SER A 218 -28.91 15.25 -0.99
CA SER A 218 -28.92 14.54 0.29
C SER A 218 -28.37 13.12 0.18
N ALA A 219 -28.73 12.38 -0.87
CA ALA A 219 -28.20 11.05 -1.15
C ALA A 219 -26.67 11.08 -1.32
N GLN A 220 -26.15 12.02 -2.12
CA GLN A 220 -24.71 12.20 -2.32
C GLN A 220 -24.00 12.56 -1.02
N ARG A 221 -24.55 13.49 -0.21
CA ARG A 221 -23.97 13.84 1.11
C ARG A 221 -23.96 12.68 2.10
N ARG A 222 -25.00 11.82 2.11
CA ARG A 222 -25.04 10.61 2.95
C ARG A 222 -23.95 9.61 2.55
N LEU A 223 -23.76 9.41 1.24
CA LEU A 223 -22.71 8.53 0.73
C LEU A 223 -21.30 9.08 1.04
N GLU A 224 -21.09 10.39 0.90
CA GLU A 224 -19.87 11.07 1.33
C GLU A 224 -19.61 10.88 2.83
N GLY A 225 -20.64 11.03 3.67
CA GLY A 225 -20.57 10.80 5.11
C GLY A 225 -20.19 9.36 5.45
N ARG A 226 -20.83 8.38 4.81
CA ARG A 226 -20.49 6.95 4.96
C ARG A 226 -19.03 6.67 4.56
N ASN A 227 -18.59 7.18 3.41
CA ASN A 227 -17.20 7.04 2.94
C ASN A 227 -16.20 7.75 3.86
N PHE A 228 -16.59 8.86 4.49
CA PHE A 228 -15.79 9.53 5.50
C PHE A 228 -15.67 8.70 6.78
N GLU A 229 -16.78 8.17 7.30
CA GLU A 229 -16.79 7.31 8.49
C GLU A 229 -15.97 6.04 8.28
N MET A 230 -16.11 5.37 7.14
CA MET A 230 -15.30 4.19 6.81
C MET A 230 -13.81 4.52 6.83
N ARG A 231 -13.39 5.63 6.21
CA ARG A 231 -11.98 6.07 6.21
C ARG A 231 -11.49 6.48 7.59
N LYS A 232 -12.33 7.18 8.35
CA LYS A 232 -12.04 7.56 9.74
C LYS A 232 -11.80 6.31 10.59
N ASN A 233 -12.67 5.31 10.48
CA ASN A 233 -12.51 4.05 11.21
C ASN A 233 -11.20 3.35 10.81
N VAL A 234 -10.91 3.22 9.51
CA VAL A 234 -9.64 2.62 9.04
C VAL A 234 -8.43 3.34 9.64
N LEU A 235 -8.43 4.68 9.62
CA LEU A 235 -7.36 5.49 10.21
C LEU A 235 -7.24 5.26 11.72
N GLN A 236 -8.35 5.25 12.45
CA GLN A 236 -8.35 5.07 13.91
C GLN A 236 -7.74 3.72 14.36
N PHE A 237 -8.01 2.64 13.62
CA PHE A 237 -7.37 1.34 13.87
C PHE A 237 -5.89 1.36 13.48
N ASP A 238 -5.54 1.99 12.35
CA ASP A 238 -4.16 2.09 11.91
C ASP A 238 -3.31 2.96 12.85
N ASP A 239 -3.85 4.04 13.43
CA ASP A 239 -3.14 4.91 14.38
C ASP A 239 -2.60 4.13 15.59
N VAL A 240 -3.31 3.09 16.04
CA VAL A 240 -2.84 2.21 17.12
C VAL A 240 -1.64 1.38 16.66
N MET A 241 -1.74 0.72 15.51
CA MET A 241 -0.63 -0.06 14.93
C MET A 241 0.55 0.82 14.54
N ASN A 242 0.30 2.05 14.09
CA ASN A 242 1.34 2.96 13.64
C ASN A 242 2.27 3.37 14.79
N LYS A 243 1.71 3.67 15.97
CA LYS A 243 2.51 3.96 17.18
C LYS A 243 3.40 2.78 17.59
N GLN A 244 2.87 1.55 17.49
CA GLN A 244 3.63 0.34 17.79
C GLN A 244 4.75 0.13 16.75
N ARG A 245 4.44 0.31 15.46
CA ARG A 245 5.42 0.27 14.37
C ARG A 245 6.54 1.28 14.54
N GLU A 246 6.24 2.51 14.94
CA GLU A 246 7.26 3.55 15.18
C GLU A 246 8.30 3.09 16.21
N ILE A 247 7.86 2.46 17.30
CA ILE A 247 8.75 1.93 18.35
C ILE A 247 9.60 0.78 17.80
N ILE A 248 8.96 -0.23 17.20
CA ILE A 248 9.64 -1.43 16.71
C ILE A 248 10.58 -1.11 15.55
N TYR A 249 10.15 -0.28 14.60
CA TYR A 249 10.99 0.11 13.47
C TYR A 249 12.15 1.00 13.90
N GLY A 250 11.96 1.85 14.92
CA GLY A 250 13.06 2.59 15.53
C GLY A 250 14.13 1.67 16.13
N GLN A 251 13.72 0.63 16.87
CA GLN A 251 14.67 -0.37 17.41
C GLN A 251 15.36 -1.18 16.31
N ARG A 252 14.62 -1.61 15.28
CA ARG A 252 15.18 -2.34 14.14
C ARG A 252 16.19 -1.48 13.37
N GLU A 253 15.90 -0.19 13.20
CA GLU A 253 16.78 0.74 12.50
C GLU A 253 18.12 0.92 13.24
N GLN A 254 18.11 1.05 14.57
CA GLN A 254 19.33 1.13 15.38
C GLN A 254 20.24 -0.09 15.15
N VAL A 255 19.66 -1.29 15.17
CA VAL A 255 20.40 -2.53 14.93
C VAL A 255 20.93 -2.64 13.49
N LEU A 256 20.15 -2.18 12.51
CA LEU A 256 20.53 -2.18 11.10
C LEU A 256 21.65 -1.18 10.77
N ARG A 257 21.67 -0.03 11.43
CA ARG A 257 22.75 0.97 11.30
C ARG A 257 24.08 0.52 11.90
N GLY A 258 24.05 -0.55 12.71
CA GLY A 258 25.24 -1.07 13.38
C GLY A 258 25.55 -0.32 14.67
N ASP A 259 24.57 0.37 15.25
CA ASP A 259 24.75 1.06 16.53
C ASP A 259 25.14 0.06 17.64
N ASP A 260 25.83 0.56 18.66
CA ASP A 260 26.12 -0.24 19.85
C ASP A 260 24.87 -0.38 20.72
N VAL A 261 24.42 -1.63 20.89
CA VAL A 261 23.21 -1.99 21.64
C VAL A 261 23.52 -2.66 22.98
N ALA A 262 24.79 -2.65 23.42
CA ALA A 262 25.28 -3.23 24.67
C ALA A 262 24.35 -2.96 25.86
N GLU A 263 24.15 -1.67 26.08
CA GLU A 263 23.47 -1.15 27.25
C GLU A 263 21.98 -1.45 27.18
N SER A 264 21.41 -1.43 25.96
CA SER A 264 20.03 -1.86 25.76
C SER A 264 19.85 -3.34 26.13
N VAL A 265 20.72 -4.22 25.64
CA VAL A 265 20.64 -5.66 25.95
C VAL A 265 20.87 -5.94 27.44
N LYS A 266 21.86 -5.30 28.07
CA LYS A 266 22.10 -5.42 29.53
C LYS A 266 20.88 -4.97 30.34
N ASN A 267 20.25 -3.87 29.95
CA ASN A 267 19.01 -3.41 30.60
C ASN A 267 17.84 -4.37 30.36
N MET A 268 17.71 -4.97 29.18
CA MET A 268 16.70 -6.03 28.94
C MET A 268 16.90 -7.23 29.87
N VAL A 269 18.16 -7.66 30.08
CA VAL A 269 18.49 -8.73 31.02
C VAL A 269 18.08 -8.36 32.45
N ARG A 270 18.47 -7.16 32.92
CA ARG A 270 18.11 -6.64 34.24
C ARG A 270 16.59 -6.64 34.45
N THR A 271 15.85 -5.99 33.55
CA THR A 271 14.39 -5.87 33.63
C THR A 271 13.68 -7.22 33.51
N SER A 272 14.20 -8.14 32.69
CA SER A 272 13.64 -9.51 32.59
C SER A 272 13.81 -10.28 33.92
N ILE A 273 14.96 -10.13 34.58
CA ILE A 273 15.19 -10.74 35.90
C ILE A 273 14.25 -10.15 36.95
N GLU A 274 14.17 -8.82 37.04
CA GLU A 274 13.27 -8.11 37.95
C GLU A 274 11.81 -8.54 37.76
N GLY A 275 11.34 -8.60 36.50
CA GLY A 275 9.99 -9.04 36.17
C GLY A 275 9.70 -10.47 36.63
N LYS A 276 10.64 -11.41 36.38
CA LYS A 276 10.45 -12.81 36.80
C LYS A 276 10.54 -13.00 38.31
N VAL A 277 11.42 -12.28 39.01
CA VAL A 277 11.44 -12.32 40.48
C VAL A 277 10.12 -11.78 41.03
N ALA A 278 9.60 -10.68 40.50
CA ALA A 278 8.31 -10.13 40.91
C ALA A 278 7.15 -11.11 40.64
N GLU A 279 7.17 -11.83 39.51
CA GLU A 279 6.17 -12.85 39.15
C GLU A 279 6.16 -14.03 40.13
N TYR A 280 7.33 -14.64 40.40
CA TYR A 280 7.43 -15.83 41.24
C TYR A 280 7.40 -15.53 42.74
N MET A 281 7.72 -14.31 43.16
CA MET A 281 7.76 -13.90 44.57
C MET A 281 6.67 -12.85 44.87
N ALA A 282 5.46 -13.03 44.34
CA ALA A 282 4.35 -12.09 44.53
C ALA A 282 3.92 -11.96 46.00
N GLY A 283 3.62 -10.73 46.45
CA GLY A 283 3.17 -10.41 47.82
C GLY A 283 4.31 -9.93 48.75
N ASP A 284 4.18 -8.70 49.29
CA ASP A 284 5.29 -7.97 49.95
C ASP A 284 5.55 -8.45 51.39
N GLU A 285 4.54 -9.01 52.06
CA GLU A 285 4.62 -9.41 53.48
C GLU A 285 4.30 -10.91 53.71
N ASP A 286 3.72 -11.58 52.71
CA ASP A 286 3.31 -12.99 52.81
C ASP A 286 4.22 -13.88 51.95
N HIS A 287 5.27 -14.41 52.58
CA HIS A 287 6.23 -15.30 51.91
C HIS A 287 5.65 -16.69 51.60
N THR A 288 4.43 -17.01 52.06
CA THR A 288 3.79 -18.31 51.78
C THR A 288 3.35 -18.43 50.32
N ALA A 289 3.14 -17.31 49.64
CA ALA A 289 2.79 -17.24 48.23
C ALA A 289 4.00 -17.31 47.28
N TRP A 290 5.24 -17.26 47.81
CA TRP A 290 6.45 -17.25 47.00
C TRP A 290 6.76 -18.64 46.42
N ASP A 291 6.84 -18.75 45.10
CA ASP A 291 7.29 -19.95 44.39
C ASP A 291 8.77 -19.86 44.00
N VAL A 292 9.64 -19.82 45.02
CA VAL A 292 11.10 -19.76 44.81
C VAL A 292 11.63 -21.04 44.13
N ALA A 293 10.94 -22.18 44.31
CA ALA A 293 11.26 -23.42 43.62
C ALA A 293 10.96 -23.33 42.11
N GLY A 294 9.86 -22.67 41.74
CA GLY A 294 9.50 -22.30 40.37
C GLY A 294 10.53 -21.37 39.76
N LEU A 295 10.92 -20.31 40.49
CA LEU A 295 11.97 -19.38 40.06
C LEU A 295 13.28 -20.11 39.77
N ARG A 296 13.73 -21.04 40.64
CA ARG A 296 14.90 -21.89 40.37
C ARG A 296 14.73 -22.74 39.12
N ARG A 297 13.57 -23.40 38.95
CA ARG A 297 13.34 -24.29 37.81
C ARG A 297 13.34 -23.52 36.50
N TYR A 298 12.66 -22.36 36.48
CA TYR A 298 12.73 -21.43 35.38
C TYR A 298 14.19 -21.01 35.16
N TYR A 299 14.88 -20.69 36.27
CA TYR A 299 16.25 -20.21 36.19
C TYR A 299 17.34 -21.32 35.98
N LEU A 300 16.99 -22.57 35.70
CA LEU A 300 17.95 -23.69 35.77
C LEU A 300 18.86 -23.75 34.53
N ASN A 301 20.16 -24.01 34.72
CA ASN A 301 21.18 -24.18 33.66
C ASN A 301 21.60 -22.90 32.89
N TRP A 302 21.22 -21.72 33.37
CA TRP A 302 21.65 -20.40 32.86
C TRP A 302 22.06 -19.51 34.03
N LEU A 303 21.21 -19.23 35.02
CA LEU A 303 21.57 -18.43 36.22
C LEU A 303 21.53 -19.21 37.55
N THR A 304 20.84 -20.34 37.61
CA THR A 304 20.76 -21.18 38.82
C THR A 304 21.15 -22.62 38.56
N THR A 305 21.50 -23.30 39.65
CA THR A 305 21.89 -24.69 39.78
C THR A 305 20.85 -25.47 40.60
N HIS A 306 21.00 -26.79 40.67
CA HIS A 306 20.07 -27.65 41.41
C HIS A 306 20.05 -27.40 42.93
N ASP A 307 21.09 -26.75 43.46
CA ASP A 307 21.26 -26.49 44.90
C ASP A 307 20.81 -25.08 45.30
N ASP A 308 20.58 -24.19 44.33
CA ASP A 308 20.12 -22.84 44.60
C ASP A 308 18.69 -22.81 45.18
N PHE A 309 18.39 -21.74 45.92
CA PHE A 309 17.04 -21.42 46.42
C PHE A 309 16.34 -22.54 47.19
N ARG A 310 17.11 -23.30 47.97
CA ARG A 310 16.61 -24.32 48.91
C ARG A 310 16.56 -23.74 50.32
N TYR A 311 15.50 -23.00 50.60
CA TYR A 311 15.30 -22.37 51.91
C TYR A 311 14.41 -23.24 52.81
N ASN A 312 14.74 -23.30 54.09
CA ASN A 312 13.81 -23.75 55.13
C ASN A 312 12.84 -22.61 55.52
N GLU A 313 11.81 -22.90 56.32
CA GLU A 313 10.78 -21.91 56.70
C GLU A 313 11.36 -20.63 57.33
N THR A 314 12.41 -20.77 58.14
CA THR A 314 13.06 -19.64 58.82
C THR A 314 13.92 -18.80 57.87
N GLN A 315 14.59 -19.43 56.92
CA GLN A 315 15.36 -18.76 55.87
C GLN A 315 14.45 -18.07 54.87
N LEU A 316 13.32 -18.70 54.51
CA LEU A 316 12.34 -18.12 53.61
C LEU A 316 11.72 -16.86 54.24
N ALA A 317 11.42 -16.87 55.54
CA ALA A 317 10.89 -15.71 56.26
C ALA A 317 11.86 -14.52 56.33
N ALA A 318 13.18 -14.77 56.23
CA ALA A 318 14.20 -13.72 56.27
C ALA A 318 14.67 -13.27 54.87
N LEU A 319 14.27 -13.99 53.82
CA LEU A 319 14.67 -13.71 52.45
C LEU A 319 13.94 -12.47 51.91
N THR A 320 14.66 -11.60 51.22
CA THR A 320 14.04 -10.46 50.53
C THR A 320 14.09 -10.64 49.01
N ARG A 321 13.15 -10.02 48.29
CA ARG A 321 13.16 -10.01 46.82
C ARG A 321 14.39 -9.31 46.26
N GLU A 322 14.84 -8.25 46.92
CA GLU A 322 16.01 -7.46 46.51
C GLU A 322 17.27 -8.34 46.53
N GLU A 323 17.49 -9.12 47.61
CA GLU A 323 18.61 -10.06 47.68
C GLU A 323 18.59 -11.11 46.57
N VAL A 324 17.42 -11.66 46.24
CA VAL A 324 17.28 -12.64 45.14
C VAL A 324 17.53 -11.99 43.79
N THR A 325 17.00 -10.79 43.59
CA THR A 325 17.16 -10.01 42.36
C THR A 325 18.64 -9.67 42.15
N ASP A 326 19.30 -9.11 43.16
CA ASP A 326 20.71 -8.74 43.11
C ASP A 326 21.61 -9.95 42.85
N LEU A 327 21.32 -11.08 43.52
CA LEU A 327 22.07 -12.32 43.28
C LEU A 327 21.97 -12.77 41.82
N LEU A 328 20.76 -12.76 41.24
CA LEU A 328 20.54 -13.16 39.85
C LEU A 328 21.16 -12.17 38.87
N GLN A 329 21.06 -10.86 39.14
CA GLN A 329 21.67 -9.81 38.33
C GLN A 329 23.20 -9.93 38.33
N GLN A 330 23.83 -10.11 39.49
CA GLN A 330 25.28 -10.30 39.60
C GLN A 330 25.76 -11.53 38.84
N ARG A 331 25.01 -12.64 38.91
CA ARG A 331 25.32 -13.85 38.12
C ARG A 331 25.18 -13.61 36.63
N ALA A 332 24.14 -12.90 36.21
CA ALA A 332 23.92 -12.57 34.80
C ALA A 332 25.04 -11.67 34.27
N GLU A 333 25.44 -10.65 35.02
CA GLU A 333 26.54 -9.74 34.68
C GLU A 333 27.88 -10.49 34.57
N ALA A 334 28.24 -11.29 35.59
CA ALA A 334 29.45 -12.11 35.55
C ALA A 334 29.47 -13.08 34.35
N LEU A 335 28.31 -13.65 33.99
CA LEU A 335 28.19 -14.53 32.85
C LEU A 335 28.29 -13.77 31.52
N TYR A 336 27.77 -12.55 31.45
CA TYR A 336 27.90 -11.64 30.31
C TYR A 336 29.36 -11.27 30.07
N GLU A 337 30.06 -10.81 31.11
CA GLU A 337 31.49 -10.45 31.06
C GLU A 337 32.36 -11.64 30.66
N LYS A 338 32.07 -12.82 31.23
CA LYS A 338 32.78 -14.05 30.85
C LYS A 338 32.62 -14.35 29.35
N ARG A 339 31.42 -14.17 28.79
CA ARG A 339 31.19 -14.37 27.35
C ARG A 339 31.88 -13.34 26.49
N GLU A 340 31.84 -12.07 26.89
CA GLU A 340 32.55 -11.01 26.19
C GLU A 340 34.06 -11.27 26.16
N ALA A 341 34.63 -11.77 27.26
CA ALA A 341 36.03 -12.21 27.30
C ALA A 341 36.31 -13.47 26.44
N GLU A 342 35.37 -14.42 26.35
CA GLU A 342 35.52 -15.63 25.52
C GLU A 342 35.36 -15.37 24.01
N PHE A 343 34.47 -14.44 23.61
CA PHE A 343 34.13 -14.17 22.22
C PHE A 343 34.90 -12.99 21.63
N GLY A 344 35.31 -12.03 22.47
CA GLY A 344 35.83 -10.74 22.04
C GLY A 344 34.73 -9.71 21.78
N GLU A 345 35.06 -8.44 21.94
CA GLU A 345 34.13 -7.30 21.89
C GLU A 345 33.36 -7.24 20.56
N GLU A 346 34.06 -7.29 19.42
CA GLU A 346 33.44 -7.19 18.09
C GLU A 346 32.39 -8.28 17.84
N ILE A 347 32.72 -9.53 18.18
CA ILE A 347 31.80 -10.67 18.02
C ILE A 347 30.63 -10.55 19.00
N MET A 348 30.85 -10.06 20.22
CA MET A 348 29.79 -9.84 21.20
C MET A 348 28.80 -8.76 20.74
N ARG A 349 29.29 -7.61 20.23
CA ARG A 349 28.43 -6.56 19.67
C ARG A 349 27.59 -7.07 18.49
N GLU A 350 28.18 -7.85 17.58
CA GLU A 350 27.42 -8.45 16.47
C GLU A 350 26.40 -9.49 16.96
N LEU A 351 26.78 -10.31 17.93
CA LEU A 351 25.89 -11.32 18.50
C LEU A 351 24.65 -10.67 19.14
N GLU A 352 24.83 -9.60 19.90
CA GLU A 352 23.73 -8.81 20.47
C GLU A 352 22.79 -8.27 19.40
N ARG A 353 23.32 -7.67 18.34
CA ARG A 353 22.54 -7.20 17.21
C ARG A 353 21.75 -8.32 16.55
N VAL A 354 22.40 -9.46 16.26
CA VAL A 354 21.78 -10.61 15.59
C VAL A 354 20.67 -11.21 16.46
N VAL A 355 20.92 -11.38 17.76
CA VAL A 355 19.95 -11.95 18.70
C VAL A 355 18.75 -11.02 18.88
N LEU A 356 19.00 -9.73 19.15
CA LEU A 356 17.93 -8.74 19.32
C LEU A 356 17.08 -8.62 18.06
N MET A 357 17.70 -8.50 16.89
CA MET A 357 16.99 -8.40 15.62
C MET A 357 16.11 -9.62 15.37
N ARG A 358 16.65 -10.82 15.59
CA ARG A 358 15.90 -12.07 15.41
C ARG A 358 14.71 -12.15 16.36
N SER A 359 14.89 -11.77 17.63
CA SER A 359 13.85 -11.77 18.65
C SER A 359 12.72 -10.79 18.28
N VAL A 360 13.09 -9.55 17.93
CA VAL A 360 12.14 -8.52 17.48
C VAL A 360 11.38 -8.97 16.23
N ASP A 361 12.07 -9.48 15.21
CA ASP A 361 11.43 -9.88 13.96
C ASP A 361 10.42 -11.03 14.16
N LEU A 362 10.75 -12.03 14.99
CA LEU A 362 9.87 -13.17 15.26
C LEU A 362 8.60 -12.72 15.98
N HIS A 363 8.75 -12.06 17.13
CA HIS A 363 7.63 -11.61 17.96
C HIS A 363 6.77 -10.54 17.29
N TRP A 364 7.37 -9.66 16.49
CA TRP A 364 6.62 -8.64 15.75
C TRP A 364 5.75 -9.24 14.64
N MET A 365 6.22 -10.30 13.96
CA MET A 365 5.40 -10.99 12.96
C MET A 365 4.19 -11.64 13.61
N ASP A 366 4.39 -12.39 14.69
CA ASP A 366 3.31 -13.04 15.43
C ASP A 366 2.30 -11.98 15.96
N HIS A 367 2.79 -10.87 16.53
CA HIS A 367 1.94 -9.77 16.99
C HIS A 367 1.11 -9.12 15.88
N ILE A 368 1.65 -8.96 14.66
CA ILE A 368 0.85 -8.46 13.53
C ILE A 368 -0.34 -9.38 13.24
N ASP A 369 -0.11 -10.69 13.24
CA ASP A 369 -1.15 -11.68 12.98
C ASP A 369 -2.21 -11.68 14.10
N GLU A 370 -1.76 -11.63 15.36
CA GLU A 370 -2.67 -11.54 16.50
C GLU A 370 -3.49 -10.24 16.47
N MET A 371 -2.88 -9.10 16.12
CA MET A 371 -3.58 -7.82 15.96
C MET A 371 -4.58 -7.83 14.81
N HIS A 372 -4.29 -8.57 13.73
CA HIS A 372 -5.22 -8.76 12.64
C HIS A 372 -6.46 -9.56 13.08
N GLU A 373 -6.27 -10.64 13.81
CA GLU A 373 -7.37 -11.44 14.35
C GLU A 373 -8.18 -10.67 15.41
N LEU A 374 -7.50 -9.91 16.27
CA LEU A 374 -8.14 -8.99 17.21
C LEU A 374 -9.06 -8.01 16.47
N LYS A 375 -8.56 -7.36 15.41
CA LYS A 375 -9.34 -6.41 14.61
C LYS A 375 -10.58 -7.07 13.97
N ARG A 376 -10.49 -8.32 13.54
CA ARG A 376 -11.64 -9.06 12.98
C ARG A 376 -12.68 -9.38 14.05
N GLY A 377 -12.26 -9.74 15.25
CA GLY A 377 -13.13 -10.10 16.37
C GLY A 377 -13.73 -8.92 17.13
N ILE A 378 -13.06 -7.77 17.15
CA ILE A 378 -13.41 -6.65 18.06
C ILE A 378 -14.80 -6.06 17.78
N TYR A 379 -15.28 -6.14 16.54
CA TYR A 379 -16.63 -5.69 16.19
C TYR A 379 -17.73 -6.46 16.91
N LEU A 380 -17.49 -7.69 17.37
CA LEU A 380 -18.45 -8.44 18.18
C LEU A 380 -18.64 -7.82 19.57
N ARG A 381 -17.66 -7.06 20.08
CA ARG A 381 -17.79 -6.35 21.37
C ARG A 381 -18.66 -5.10 21.28
N SER A 382 -18.87 -4.56 20.07
CA SER A 382 -19.80 -3.44 19.84
C SER A 382 -21.25 -3.75 20.26
N TYR A 383 -21.63 -5.03 20.30
CA TYR A 383 -22.94 -5.47 20.80
C TYR A 383 -23.18 -5.11 22.27
N ALA A 384 -22.11 -4.92 23.06
CA ALA A 384 -22.19 -4.50 24.45
C ALA A 384 -22.12 -2.98 24.65
N GLN A 385 -22.33 -2.17 23.58
CA GLN A 385 -22.23 -0.69 23.61
C GLN A 385 -20.83 -0.14 23.95
N HIS A 386 -19.79 -0.96 23.85
CA HIS A 386 -18.40 -0.51 23.92
C HIS A 386 -17.91 -0.03 22.54
N ASP A 387 -17.12 1.04 22.52
CA ASP A 387 -16.48 1.53 21.29
C ASP A 387 -15.37 0.54 20.86
N PRO A 388 -15.47 -0.11 19.69
CA PRO A 388 -14.49 -1.10 19.25
C PRO A 388 -13.07 -0.57 19.11
N VAL A 389 -12.90 0.72 18.78
CA VAL A 389 -11.58 1.34 18.65
C VAL A 389 -10.91 1.47 20.01
N VAL A 390 -11.69 1.80 21.05
CA VAL A 390 -11.19 1.94 22.42
C VAL A 390 -10.78 0.56 22.95
N GLU A 391 -11.62 -0.45 22.77
CA GLU A 391 -11.31 -1.83 23.17
C GLU A 391 -10.09 -2.39 22.42
N TYR A 392 -10.03 -2.19 21.10
CA TYR A 392 -8.87 -2.57 20.28
C TYR A 392 -7.59 -1.90 20.77
N ARG A 393 -7.66 -0.63 21.15
CA ARG A 393 -6.53 0.09 21.69
C ARG A 393 -6.06 -0.51 23.02
N HIS A 394 -6.97 -0.78 23.96
CA HIS A 394 -6.61 -1.32 25.27
C HIS A 394 -5.98 -2.71 25.16
N GLU A 395 -6.63 -3.63 24.45
CA GLU A 395 -6.14 -5.00 24.29
C GLU A 395 -4.89 -5.05 23.40
N GLY A 396 -4.86 -4.26 22.33
CA GLY A 396 -3.69 -4.17 21.47
C GLY A 396 -2.45 -3.58 22.17
N PHE A 397 -2.62 -2.69 23.15
CA PHE A 397 -1.50 -2.25 23.99
C PHE A 397 -1.05 -3.32 24.98
N ALA A 398 -1.98 -4.05 25.61
CA ALA A 398 -1.62 -5.15 26.50
C ALA A 398 -0.84 -6.26 25.77
N MET A 399 -1.28 -6.62 24.55
CA MET A 399 -0.57 -7.58 23.69
C MET A 399 0.80 -7.05 23.27
N PHE A 400 0.91 -5.75 22.97
CA PHE A 400 2.18 -5.13 22.64
C PHE A 400 3.16 -5.12 23.81
N ASP A 401 2.71 -4.81 25.03
CA ASP A 401 3.54 -4.86 26.23
C ASP A 401 4.02 -6.29 26.51
N GLU A 402 3.15 -7.28 26.32
CA GLU A 402 3.49 -8.69 26.44
C GLU A 402 4.54 -9.12 25.40
N MET A 403 4.34 -8.74 24.13
CA MET A 403 5.31 -8.98 23.05
C MET A 403 6.67 -8.35 23.40
N ILE A 404 6.71 -7.11 23.91
CA ILE A 404 7.96 -6.46 24.32
C ILE A 404 8.63 -7.23 25.47
N ASN A 405 7.87 -7.76 26.42
CA ASN A 405 8.41 -8.58 27.50
C ASN A 405 8.99 -9.90 26.96
N GLN A 406 8.33 -10.55 26.02
CA GLN A 406 8.82 -11.76 25.35
C GLN A 406 10.11 -11.48 24.58
N ILE A 407 10.19 -10.36 23.85
CA ILE A 407 11.41 -9.94 23.15
C ILE A 407 12.57 -9.78 24.14
N ARG A 408 12.34 -9.14 25.29
CA ARG A 408 13.36 -8.96 26.34
C ARG A 408 13.82 -10.29 26.92
N GLU A 409 12.88 -11.16 27.27
CA GLU A 409 13.16 -12.49 27.84
C GLU A 409 13.94 -13.37 26.87
N ASP A 410 13.52 -13.45 25.61
CA ASP A 410 14.19 -14.25 24.59
C ASP A 410 15.58 -13.70 24.26
N THR A 411 15.73 -12.38 24.21
CA THR A 411 17.04 -11.73 24.01
C THR A 411 17.98 -12.04 25.17
N ALA A 412 17.49 -11.88 26.42
CA ALA A 412 18.26 -12.17 27.63
C ALA A 412 18.67 -13.64 27.68
N ARG A 413 17.71 -14.55 27.46
CA ARG A 413 17.95 -15.99 27.44
C ARG A 413 18.95 -16.39 26.36
N ALA A 414 18.77 -15.90 25.13
CA ALA A 414 19.66 -16.22 24.03
C ALA A 414 21.10 -15.74 24.31
N ILE A 415 21.28 -14.49 24.74
CA ILE A 415 22.61 -13.97 25.10
C ILE A 415 23.23 -14.73 26.30
N LEU A 416 22.42 -15.06 27.30
CA LEU A 416 22.87 -15.76 28.50
C LEU A 416 23.07 -17.27 28.33
N THR A 417 22.72 -17.86 27.18
CA THR A 417 22.85 -19.32 26.94
C THR A 417 23.59 -19.68 25.66
N VAL A 418 23.84 -18.71 24.78
CA VAL A 418 24.55 -18.92 23.51
C VAL A 418 25.91 -19.60 23.72
N GLN A 419 26.16 -20.58 22.86
CA GLN A 419 27.44 -21.26 22.72
C GLN A 419 27.90 -21.11 21.28
N ILE A 420 28.98 -20.35 21.05
CA ILE A 420 29.58 -20.25 19.73
C ILE A 420 30.39 -21.53 19.49
N ARG A 421 30.01 -22.31 18.48
CA ARG A 421 30.87 -23.40 18.00
C ARG A 421 32.09 -22.76 17.35
N LYS A 422 33.30 -23.04 17.87
CA LYS A 422 34.60 -22.56 17.34
C LYS A 422 34.96 -23.18 15.96
N ASN A 423 34.01 -23.29 15.04
CA ASN A 423 34.28 -23.61 13.64
C ASN A 423 33.86 -22.41 12.77
N GLU A 424 34.89 -21.70 12.32
CA GLU A 424 34.97 -20.69 11.24
C GLU A 424 33.65 -20.25 10.59
N GLY A 425 33.14 -19.12 11.05
CA GLY A 425 32.11 -18.33 10.37
C GLY A 425 31.63 -17.21 11.28
N GLN A 426 31.74 -15.96 10.82
CA GLN A 426 31.05 -14.84 11.48
C GLN A 426 29.57 -15.20 11.62
N PRO A 427 28.90 -14.89 12.76
CA PRO A 427 27.48 -15.14 12.90
C PRO A 427 26.73 -14.42 11.77
N GLN A 428 26.25 -15.18 10.79
CA GLN A 428 25.50 -14.63 9.66
C GLN A 428 24.07 -14.38 10.09
N ARG A 429 23.56 -13.20 9.71
CA ARG A 429 22.14 -12.86 9.84
C ARG A 429 21.34 -13.77 8.91
N GLU A 430 20.74 -14.81 9.45
CA GLU A 430 19.76 -15.62 8.73
C GLU A 430 18.37 -14.97 8.84
N GLN A 431 17.70 -14.77 7.70
CA GLN A 431 16.32 -14.30 7.68
C GLN A 431 15.41 -15.30 8.41
N VAL A 432 14.69 -14.82 9.43
CA VAL A 432 13.88 -15.64 10.33
C VAL A 432 12.62 -16.20 9.63
N ALA A 433 12.16 -15.52 8.59
CA ALA A 433 11.06 -15.96 7.74
C ALA A 433 11.42 -15.73 6.26
N LYS A 434 11.26 -16.76 5.43
CA LYS A 434 11.01 -16.54 4.00
C LYS A 434 9.52 -16.21 3.91
N PRO A 435 9.12 -15.08 3.30
CA PRO A 435 7.70 -14.85 3.07
C PRO A 435 7.15 -16.08 2.34
N ASP A 436 6.13 -16.70 2.91
CA ASP A 436 5.37 -17.71 2.19
C ASP A 436 4.94 -17.08 0.86
N GLU A 437 5.29 -17.74 -0.24
CA GLU A 437 4.77 -17.35 -1.55
C GLU A 437 3.25 -17.25 -1.39
N TYR A 438 2.72 -16.05 -1.58
CA TYR A 438 1.31 -15.75 -1.61
C TYR A 438 0.62 -16.71 -2.59
N ASN A 439 0.05 -17.80 -2.08
CA ASN A 439 -0.80 -18.72 -2.84
C ASN A 439 -2.20 -18.11 -2.96
N GLY A 440 -2.27 -16.90 -3.51
CA GLY A 440 -3.50 -16.32 -4.01
C GLY A 440 -3.69 -16.71 -5.46
N GLY A 441 -4.51 -17.72 -5.71
CA GLY A 441 -5.18 -17.91 -7.00
C GLY A 441 -4.48 -18.83 -8.02
N ASP A 442 -5.15 -19.95 -8.25
CA ASP A 442 -5.15 -20.83 -9.41
C ASP A 442 -3.99 -21.84 -9.57
N GLY A 443 -4.37 -23.12 -9.57
CA GLY A 443 -3.52 -24.30 -9.46
C GLY A 443 -2.69 -24.62 -10.71
N SER A 444 -1.78 -23.73 -11.09
CA SER A 444 -0.73 -24.03 -12.05
C SER A 444 0.64 -23.97 -11.39
N LEU A 445 1.28 -25.13 -11.29
CA LEU A 445 2.63 -25.30 -10.76
C LEU A 445 3.62 -24.36 -11.48
N ALA A 446 4.04 -23.29 -10.81
CA ALA A 446 5.09 -22.41 -11.29
C ALA A 446 6.41 -23.21 -11.39
N LYS A 447 6.92 -23.39 -12.61
CA LYS A 447 8.21 -24.03 -12.87
C LYS A 447 9.33 -23.17 -12.31
N LYS A 448 10.04 -23.67 -11.29
CA LYS A 448 11.34 -23.14 -10.85
C LYS A 448 12.31 -23.09 -12.05
N PRO A 449 13.08 -22.00 -12.23
CA PRO A 449 14.08 -21.93 -13.31
C PRO A 449 15.21 -22.93 -13.05
N MET A 450 15.37 -23.90 -13.96
CA MET A 450 16.51 -24.82 -13.95
C MET A 450 17.80 -24.04 -14.26
N ARG A 451 18.80 -24.16 -13.37
CA ARG A 451 20.19 -23.74 -13.65
C ARG A 451 20.64 -24.38 -14.96
N ALA A 452 21.04 -23.57 -15.93
CA ALA A 452 21.56 -24.04 -17.21
C ALA A 452 22.85 -24.85 -16.98
N GLY A 453 22.75 -26.17 -17.07
CA GLY A 453 23.91 -27.07 -17.11
C GLY A 453 24.75 -26.83 -18.37
N GLN A 454 26.06 -27.04 -18.24
CA GLN A 454 27.07 -26.89 -19.30
C GLN A 454 26.61 -27.54 -20.62
N LYS A 455 26.55 -26.75 -21.70
CA LYS A 455 26.19 -27.25 -23.04
C LYS A 455 27.27 -28.20 -23.55
N VAL A 456 26.90 -29.46 -23.77
CA VAL A 456 27.78 -30.49 -24.37
C VAL A 456 28.11 -30.09 -25.81
N GLY A 457 29.40 -29.99 -26.13
CA GLY A 457 29.90 -29.62 -27.45
C GLY A 457 29.66 -30.71 -28.49
N ARG A 458 29.49 -30.32 -29.77
CA ARG A 458 29.18 -31.24 -30.89
C ARG A 458 30.14 -32.42 -31.04
N ASN A 459 31.39 -32.28 -30.62
CA ASN A 459 32.42 -33.32 -30.72
C ASN A 459 32.70 -34.05 -29.40
N ASP A 460 32.05 -33.66 -28.31
CA ASP A 460 32.24 -34.27 -26.99
C ASP A 460 31.58 -35.67 -26.93
N PRO A 461 32.02 -36.54 -26.00
CA PRO A 461 31.37 -37.82 -25.75
C PRO A 461 29.89 -37.61 -25.43
N CYS A 462 29.02 -38.41 -26.07
CA CYS A 462 27.58 -38.26 -25.89
C CYS A 462 27.17 -38.67 -24.46
N PRO A 463 26.42 -37.82 -23.73
CA PRO A 463 26.07 -38.06 -22.32
C PRO A 463 25.10 -39.24 -22.11
N CYS A 464 24.56 -39.84 -23.18
CA CYS A 464 23.77 -41.07 -23.09
C CYS A 464 24.61 -42.34 -22.88
N GLY A 465 25.94 -42.22 -22.81
CA GLY A 465 26.83 -43.35 -22.54
C GLY A 465 27.11 -44.25 -23.74
N SER A 466 26.73 -43.84 -24.96
CA SER A 466 26.89 -44.64 -26.18
C SER A 466 28.33 -44.77 -26.70
N GLY A 467 29.29 -44.07 -26.09
CA GLY A 467 30.70 -44.05 -26.52
C GLY A 467 30.97 -43.29 -27.83
N LEU A 468 29.94 -42.73 -28.47
CA LEU A 468 30.05 -41.95 -29.70
C LEU A 468 30.07 -40.44 -29.42
N LYS A 469 30.58 -39.63 -30.36
CA LYS A 469 30.53 -38.15 -30.28
C LYS A 469 29.08 -37.63 -30.39
N TYR A 470 28.72 -36.60 -29.64
CA TYR A 470 27.35 -36.07 -29.53
C TYR A 470 26.65 -35.84 -30.88
N LYS A 471 27.31 -35.22 -31.87
CA LYS A 471 26.76 -34.98 -33.22
C LYS A 471 26.41 -36.24 -34.02
N LYS A 472 26.93 -37.41 -33.63
CA LYS A 472 26.64 -38.70 -34.28
C LYS A 472 25.64 -39.55 -33.49
N CYS A 473 25.12 -39.03 -32.37
CA CYS A 473 24.18 -39.72 -31.48
C CYS A 473 22.99 -38.81 -31.16
N CYS A 474 22.90 -38.26 -29.94
CA CYS A 474 21.76 -37.46 -29.49
C CYS A 474 21.69 -36.05 -30.12
N GLY A 475 22.75 -35.59 -30.79
CA GLY A 475 22.81 -34.31 -31.49
C GLY A 475 22.62 -34.40 -33.01
N ARG A 476 21.99 -35.47 -33.51
CA ARG A 476 21.56 -35.59 -34.91
C ARG A 476 20.26 -34.85 -35.17
#